data_AF-A0AAU6Q8T6-F1
#
_entry.id   AF-A0AAU6Q8T6-F1
#
_cell.length_a   1.000
_cell.length_b   1.000
_cell.length_c   1.000
_cell.angle_alpha   90.00
_cell.angle_beta   90.00
_cell.angle_gamma   90.00
#
_symmetry.space_group_name_H-M   'P 1'
#
loop_
_entity.id
_entity.type
_entity.pdbx_description
1 polymer ?
#
loop_
_entity_poly.entity_id
_entity_poly.type
_entity_poly.pdbx_seq_one_letter_code
_entity_poly.pdbx_strand_id
1 'polypeptide(L)'
;MSTSLPLQTPPDTCTIAEFLEGLGLEATLENRKRAYGLVQTYAQQTGVVFDHQPQNYQLLIPLDVRDVLAQTWALSAEVGLPPARLLALWLHHRQAMLAYFTGTQPGLAAPQSSSAEPHPILLDISATLHRLRRELLYPEIPLD
;
A
#
# COMPACT_ATOMS: atom_id res chain seq x y z
N MET A 1 -34.67 32.30 -1.21
CA MET A 1 -34.79 30.98 -0.56
C MET A 1 -33.63 30.13 -1.06
N SER A 2 -32.55 30.02 -0.28
CA SER A 2 -31.38 29.21 -0.65
C SER A 2 -31.60 27.78 -0.20
N THR A 3 -31.82 26.87 -1.15
CA THR A 3 -31.82 25.43 -0.91
C THR A 3 -30.37 24.96 -0.82
N SER A 4 -29.88 24.72 0.39
CA SER A 4 -28.65 23.97 0.62
C SER A 4 -28.87 22.53 0.16
N LEU A 5 -28.25 22.14 -0.95
CA LEU A 5 -28.13 20.73 -1.32
C LEU A 5 -27.27 20.02 -0.27
N PRO A 6 -27.66 18.84 0.23
CA PRO A 6 -26.76 18.04 1.05
C PRO A 6 -25.55 17.69 0.18
N LEU A 7 -24.35 18.05 0.63
CA LEU A 7 -23.11 17.55 0.00
C LEU A 7 -23.15 16.02 0.10
N GLN A 8 -23.51 15.37 -1.01
CA GLN A 8 -23.44 13.93 -1.17
C GLN A 8 -21.96 13.53 -1.08
N THR A 9 -21.66 12.62 -0.17
CA THR A 9 -20.43 11.84 -0.23
C THR A 9 -20.33 11.23 -1.63
N PRO A 10 -19.15 11.25 -2.29
CA PRO A 10 -18.98 10.57 -3.56
C PRO A 10 -19.42 9.10 -3.41
N PRO A 11 -20.22 8.56 -4.35
CA PRO A 11 -20.88 7.25 -4.21
C PRO A 11 -19.90 6.07 -4.02
N ASP A 12 -18.62 6.28 -4.32
CA ASP A 12 -17.57 5.25 -4.30
C ASP A 12 -16.48 5.53 -3.24
N THR A 13 -16.88 6.03 -2.07
CA THR A 13 -15.96 6.27 -0.95
C THR A 13 -16.49 5.67 0.35
N CYS A 14 -15.59 5.29 1.24
CA CYS A 14 -15.92 4.87 2.60
C CYS A 14 -15.07 5.61 3.64
N THR A 15 -15.59 5.72 4.85
CA THR A 15 -14.88 6.26 6.01
C THR A 15 -13.99 5.19 6.64
N ILE A 16 -13.10 5.59 7.57
CA ILE A 16 -12.31 4.64 8.37
C ILE A 16 -13.19 3.69 9.18
N ALA A 17 -14.35 4.16 9.68
CA ALA A 17 -15.26 3.33 10.45
C ALA A 17 -15.89 2.25 9.57
N GLU A 18 -16.39 2.63 8.39
CA GLU A 18 -16.96 1.69 7.41
C GLU A 18 -15.90 0.73 6.85
N PHE A 19 -14.66 1.18 6.69
CA PHE A 19 -13.54 0.31 6.33
C PHE A 19 -13.30 -0.77 7.38
N LEU A 20 -13.24 -0.40 8.67
CA LEU A 20 -13.06 -1.35 9.77
C LEU A 20 -14.26 -2.29 9.91
N GLU A 21 -15.48 -1.78 9.76
CA GLU A 21 -16.70 -2.59 9.74
C GLU A 21 -16.67 -3.63 8.60
N GLY A 22 -16.21 -3.22 7.42
CA GLY A 22 -16.02 -4.12 6.28
C GLY A 22 -14.98 -5.22 6.51
N LEU A 23 -14.08 -5.05 7.49
CA LEU A 23 -13.13 -6.07 7.94
C LEU A 23 -13.67 -6.92 9.12
N GLY A 24 -14.90 -6.66 9.57
CA GLY A 24 -15.46 -7.30 10.77
C GLY A 24 -14.81 -6.83 12.07
N LEU A 25 -14.20 -5.64 12.08
CA LEU A 25 -13.50 -5.08 13.22
C LEU A 25 -14.30 -3.95 13.88
N GLU A 26 -14.31 -3.93 15.20
CA GLU A 26 -14.83 -2.79 15.93
C GLU A 26 -13.95 -1.56 15.72
N ALA A 27 -14.58 -0.39 15.60
CA ALA A 27 -13.90 0.90 15.43
C ALA A 27 -13.31 1.44 16.76
N THR A 28 -12.56 0.59 17.47
CA THR A 28 -11.80 0.96 18.67
C THR A 28 -10.72 1.99 18.35
N LEU A 29 -10.25 2.72 19.36
CA LEU A 29 -9.19 3.72 19.18
C LEU A 29 -7.93 3.11 18.55
N GLU A 30 -7.57 1.89 18.94
CA GLU A 30 -6.41 1.18 18.40
C GLU A 30 -6.59 0.83 16.92
N ASN A 31 -7.72 0.22 16.57
CA ASN A 31 -8.02 -0.15 15.18
C ASN A 31 -8.08 1.08 14.27
N ARG A 32 -8.68 2.18 14.74
CA ARG A 32 -8.66 3.47 14.03
C ARG A 32 -7.24 3.96 13.80
N LYS A 33 -6.37 3.96 14.82
CA LYS A 33 -4.97 4.39 14.67
C LYS A 33 -4.23 3.55 13.62
N ARG A 34 -4.43 2.23 13.63
CA ARG A 34 -3.80 1.32 12.64
C ARG A 34 -4.33 1.57 11.23
N ALA A 35 -5.64 1.76 11.07
CA ALA A 35 -6.25 2.10 9.78
C ALA A 35 -5.77 3.46 9.25
N TYR A 36 -5.70 4.49 10.11
CA TYR A 36 -5.13 5.78 9.72
C TYR A 36 -3.66 5.67 9.29
N GLY A 37 -2.84 4.90 10.02
CA GLY A 37 -1.44 4.68 9.64
C GLY A 37 -1.30 3.98 8.28
N LEU A 38 -2.19 3.04 7.98
CA LEU A 38 -2.23 2.35 6.69
C LEU A 38 -2.61 3.30 5.54
N VAL A 39 -3.68 4.08 5.71
CA VAL A 39 -4.12 5.10 4.74
C VAL A 39 -3.05 6.16 4.53
N GLN A 40 -2.45 6.66 5.60
CA GLN A 40 -1.38 7.65 5.55
C GLN A 40 -0.17 7.11 4.78
N THR A 41 0.20 5.84 4.99
CA THR A 41 1.28 5.20 4.25
C THR A 41 0.96 5.14 2.75
N TYR A 42 -0.27 4.77 2.39
CA TYR A 42 -0.70 4.78 1.00
C TYR A 42 -0.56 6.16 0.37
N ALA A 43 -1.07 7.21 1.03
CA ALA A 43 -0.95 8.59 0.57
C ALA A 43 0.51 9.01 0.35
N GLN A 44 1.37 8.74 1.33
CA GLN A 44 2.79 9.11 1.27
C GLN A 44 3.54 8.41 0.13
N GLN A 45 3.27 7.13 -0.08
CA GLN A 45 3.96 6.34 -1.10
C GLN A 45 3.45 6.62 -2.52
N THR A 46 2.16 6.96 -2.68
CA THR A 46 1.53 7.15 -4.00
C THR A 46 1.36 8.61 -4.41
N GLY A 47 1.43 9.54 -3.46
CA GLY A 47 1.11 10.96 -3.66
C GLY A 47 -0.40 11.26 -3.71
N VAL A 48 -1.26 10.26 -3.46
CA VAL A 48 -2.72 10.44 -3.43
C VAL A 48 -3.12 11.29 -2.22
N VAL A 49 -3.94 12.30 -2.47
CA VAL A 49 -4.56 13.14 -1.44
C VAL A 49 -5.98 12.65 -1.21
N PHE A 50 -6.32 12.33 0.04
CA PHE A 50 -7.66 11.89 0.42
C PHE A 50 -8.53 13.07 0.83
N ASP A 51 -9.77 13.08 0.33
CA ASP A 51 -10.78 14.06 0.70
C ASP A 51 -11.33 13.80 2.11
N HIS A 52 -11.98 14.82 2.65
CA HIS A 52 -12.65 14.75 3.95
C HIS A 52 -14.14 15.02 3.80
N GLN A 53 -14.96 14.34 4.58
CA GLN A 53 -16.37 14.63 4.69
C GLN A 53 -16.57 16.08 5.19
N PRO A 54 -17.39 16.90 4.51
CA PRO A 54 -17.55 18.32 4.84
C PRO A 54 -18.12 18.57 6.24
N GLN A 55 -18.88 17.62 6.77
CA GLN A 55 -19.71 17.81 7.96
C GLN A 55 -19.00 17.41 9.25
N ASN A 56 -18.09 16.43 9.19
CA ASN A 56 -17.45 15.83 10.37
C ASN A 56 -15.93 15.63 10.19
N TYR A 57 -15.35 16.09 9.08
CA TYR A 57 -13.93 15.96 8.74
C TYR A 57 -13.40 14.52 8.76
N GLN A 58 -14.26 13.53 8.51
CA GLN A 58 -13.81 12.15 8.37
C GLN A 58 -13.14 11.93 7.03
N LEU A 59 -12.01 11.23 7.03
CA LEU A 59 -11.28 10.91 5.81
C LEU A 59 -12.07 9.93 4.94
N LEU A 60 -12.15 10.23 3.65
CA LEU A 60 -12.83 9.45 2.63
C LEU A 60 -11.81 8.61 1.85
N ILE A 61 -12.00 7.30 1.87
CA ILE A 61 -11.17 6.30 1.20
C ILE A 61 -11.93 5.86 -0.05
N PRO A 62 -11.39 6.08 -1.25
CA PRO A 62 -11.92 5.54 -2.50
C PRO A 62 -11.98 4.00 -2.47
N LEU A 63 -13.00 3.41 -3.10
CA LEU A 63 -13.21 1.96 -3.09
C LEU A 63 -12.04 1.16 -3.70
N ASP A 64 -11.39 1.67 -4.74
CA ASP A 64 -10.21 1.04 -5.35
C ASP A 64 -9.02 0.97 -4.39
N VAL A 65 -8.86 2.00 -3.56
CA VAL A 65 -7.85 2.03 -2.50
C VAL A 65 -8.23 1.07 -1.37
N ARG A 66 -9.51 1.07 -0.97
CA ARG A 66 -10.04 0.23 0.11
C ARG A 66 -9.65 -1.25 -0.06
N ASP A 67 -9.75 -1.79 -1.26
CA ASP A 67 -9.43 -3.21 -1.52
C ASP A 67 -7.95 -3.51 -1.30
N VAL A 68 -7.05 -2.63 -1.75
CA VAL A 68 -5.60 -2.76 -1.51
C VAL A 68 -5.31 -2.72 -0.02
N LEU A 69 -5.96 -1.80 0.71
CA LEU A 69 -5.79 -1.67 2.16
C LEU A 69 -6.31 -2.90 2.90
N ALA A 70 -7.46 -3.44 2.51
CA ALA A 70 -8.06 -4.63 3.11
C ALA A 70 -7.19 -5.87 2.90
N GLN A 71 -6.69 -6.09 1.68
CA GLN A 71 -5.76 -7.19 1.38
C GLN A 71 -4.46 -7.06 2.19
N THR A 72 -3.93 -5.84 2.29
CA THR A 72 -2.72 -5.60 3.07
C THR A 72 -2.95 -5.85 4.56
N TRP A 73 -4.13 -5.48 5.08
CA TRP A 73 -4.50 -5.78 6.45
C TRP A 73 -4.56 -7.28 6.71
N ALA A 74 -5.24 -8.04 5.86
CA ALA A 74 -5.33 -9.50 5.99
C ALA A 74 -3.95 -10.16 5.95
N LEU A 75 -3.13 -9.81 4.95
CA LEU A 75 -1.78 -10.36 4.79
C LEU A 75 -0.88 -10.02 5.98
N SER A 76 -1.04 -8.83 6.58
CA SER A 76 -0.27 -8.41 7.75
C SER A 76 -0.43 -9.35 8.95
N ALA A 77 -1.63 -9.92 9.13
CA ALA A 77 -1.90 -10.88 10.19
C ALA A 77 -1.24 -12.23 9.93
N GLU A 78 -1.16 -12.65 8.65
CA GLU A 78 -0.52 -13.90 8.25
C GLU A 78 1.01 -13.83 8.40
N VAL A 79 1.62 -12.70 8.04
CA VAL A 79 3.08 -12.54 8.04
C VAL A 79 3.64 -11.96 9.35
N GLY A 80 2.78 -11.51 10.27
CA GLY A 80 3.19 -10.94 11.56
C GLY A 80 3.86 -9.56 11.47
N LEU A 81 3.73 -8.87 10.33
CA LEU A 81 4.28 -7.51 10.15
C LEU A 81 3.19 -6.45 10.32
N PRO A 82 3.52 -5.24 10.79
CA PRO A 82 2.54 -4.14 10.83
C PRO A 82 1.99 -3.80 9.43
N PRO A 83 0.65 -3.66 9.26
CA PRO A 83 0.02 -3.41 7.97
C PRO A 83 0.65 -2.25 7.17
N ALA A 84 0.91 -1.12 7.82
CA ALA A 84 1.55 0.04 7.20
C ALA A 84 2.95 -0.27 6.64
N ARG A 85 3.76 -1.03 7.40
CA ARG A 85 5.11 -1.39 6.95
C ARG A 85 5.07 -2.34 5.76
N LEU A 86 4.17 -3.32 5.79
CA LEU A 86 3.97 -4.25 4.69
C LEU A 86 3.52 -3.50 3.42
N LEU A 87 2.59 -2.55 3.54
CA LEU A 87 2.14 -1.72 2.44
C LEU A 87 3.28 -0.89 1.83
N ALA A 88 4.07 -0.23 2.68
CA ALA A 88 5.19 0.59 2.22
C ALA A 88 6.20 -0.22 1.41
N LEU A 89 6.55 -1.43 1.89
CA LEU A 89 7.47 -2.32 1.20
C LEU A 89 6.93 -2.78 -0.15
N TRP A 90 5.65 -3.16 -0.21
CA TRP A 90 5.03 -3.58 -1.47
C TRP A 90 4.96 -2.44 -2.49
N LEU A 91 4.55 -1.24 -2.08
CA LEU A 91 4.50 -0.07 -2.95
C LEU A 91 5.89 0.35 -3.43
N HIS A 92 6.88 0.36 -2.52
CA HIS A 92 8.27 0.64 -2.88
C HIS A 92 8.79 -0.37 -3.91
N HIS A 93 8.55 -1.66 -3.72
CA HIS A 93 8.96 -2.70 -4.66
C HIS A 93 8.28 -2.53 -6.02
N ARG A 94 6.96 -2.25 -6.04
CA ARG A 94 6.22 -1.97 -7.28
C ARG A 94 6.81 -0.79 -8.03
N GLN A 95 7.14 0.30 -7.33
CA GLN A 95 7.78 1.48 -7.94
C GLN A 95 9.16 1.16 -8.51
N ALA A 96 9.98 0.41 -7.78
CA ALA A 96 11.29 -0.01 -8.25
C ALA A 96 11.20 -0.87 -9.53
N MET A 97 10.24 -1.81 -9.58
CA MET A 97 9.97 -2.63 -10.76
C MET A 97 9.49 -1.80 -11.95
N LEU A 98 8.60 -0.82 -11.72
CA LEU A 98 8.15 0.08 -12.78
C LEU A 98 9.31 0.92 -13.31
N ALA A 99 10.11 1.53 -12.44
CA ALA A 99 11.26 2.34 -12.83
C ALA A 99 12.29 1.56 -13.67
N TYR A 100 12.48 0.27 -13.35
CA TYR A 100 13.31 -0.64 -14.13
C TYR A 100 12.77 -0.84 -15.56
N PHE A 101 11.49 -1.14 -15.72
CA PHE A 101 10.90 -1.41 -17.04
C PHE A 101 10.67 -0.14 -17.89
N THR A 102 10.47 1.02 -17.25
CA THR A 102 10.29 2.30 -17.95
C THR A 102 11.61 3.03 -18.24
N GLY A 103 12.76 2.43 -17.90
CA GLY A 103 14.08 2.99 -18.19
C GLY A 103 14.39 4.31 -17.48
N THR A 104 13.64 4.64 -16.41
CA THR A 104 13.78 5.89 -15.63
C THR A 104 14.73 5.73 -14.46
N GLN A 105 15.49 4.64 -14.38
CA GLN A 105 16.66 4.58 -13.51
C GLN A 105 17.77 5.46 -14.11
N PRO A 106 18.22 6.52 -13.42
CA PRO A 106 19.39 7.26 -13.85
C PRO A 106 20.61 6.36 -13.66
N GLY A 107 21.06 5.70 -14.74
CA GLY A 107 22.31 4.94 -14.78
C GLY A 107 22.25 3.51 -15.32
N LEU A 108 21.07 2.94 -15.61
CA LEU A 108 20.95 1.61 -16.22
C LEU A 108 20.23 1.73 -17.56
N ALA A 109 20.99 1.52 -18.64
CA ALA A 109 20.45 1.50 -20.00
C ALA A 109 19.33 0.45 -20.08
N ALA A 110 18.22 0.82 -20.71
CA ALA A 110 17.08 -0.07 -20.92
C ALA A 110 17.54 -1.41 -21.52
N PRO A 111 17.04 -2.55 -21.01
CA PRO A 111 17.47 -3.86 -21.50
C PRO A 111 17.03 -3.99 -22.97
N GLN A 112 17.99 -4.10 -23.87
CA GLN A 112 17.73 -4.45 -25.25
C GLN A 112 17.17 -5.88 -25.28
N SER A 113 15.91 -5.98 -25.66
CA SER A 113 15.16 -7.22 -25.79
C SER A 113 15.81 -8.13 -26.84
N SER A 114 16.63 -9.09 -26.42
CA SER A 114 16.95 -10.27 -27.23
C SER A 114 17.69 -11.32 -26.39
N SER A 115 17.00 -12.40 -26.04
CA SER A 115 17.46 -13.80 -26.14
C SER A 115 16.83 -14.68 -25.05
N ALA A 116 16.54 -15.93 -25.41
CA ALA A 116 15.81 -16.95 -24.67
C ALA A 116 16.61 -17.60 -23.52
N GLU A 117 17.47 -16.85 -22.84
CA GLU A 117 18.13 -17.29 -21.62
C GLU A 117 17.47 -16.60 -20.42
N PRO A 118 17.29 -17.29 -19.27
CA PRO A 118 16.85 -16.62 -18.06
C PRO A 118 17.89 -15.55 -17.74
N HIS A 119 17.52 -14.28 -17.98
CA HIS A 119 18.44 -13.17 -17.83
C HIS A 119 19.10 -13.27 -16.45
N PRO A 120 20.43 -13.09 -16.34
CA PRO A 120 21.16 -13.18 -15.07
C PRO A 120 20.58 -12.24 -13.99
N ILE A 121 19.81 -11.24 -14.41
CA ILE A 121 19.10 -10.27 -13.57
C ILE A 121 17.79 -10.83 -12.99
N LEU A 122 17.08 -11.75 -13.65
CA LEU A 122 15.94 -12.46 -13.04
C LEU A 122 16.41 -13.38 -11.90
N LEU A 123 17.59 -13.97 -12.05
CA LEU A 123 18.27 -14.68 -10.97
C LEU A 123 18.64 -13.71 -9.83
N ASP A 124 19.03 -12.49 -10.14
CA ASP A 124 19.37 -11.45 -9.16
C ASP A 124 18.14 -10.87 -8.42
N ILE A 125 17.01 -10.74 -9.09
CA ILE A 125 15.72 -10.37 -8.48
C ILE A 125 15.21 -11.51 -7.62
N SER A 126 15.29 -12.75 -8.10
CA SER A 126 14.90 -13.93 -7.30
C SER A 126 15.82 -14.09 -6.09
N ALA A 127 17.12 -13.85 -6.23
CA ALA A 127 18.09 -13.81 -5.14
C ALA A 127 17.82 -12.66 -4.17
N THR A 128 17.42 -11.49 -4.67
CA THR A 128 17.02 -10.34 -3.84
C THR A 128 15.74 -10.63 -3.07
N LEU A 129 14.74 -11.24 -3.70
CA LEU A 129 13.51 -11.70 -3.05
C LEU A 129 13.81 -12.78 -2.00
N HIS A 130 14.70 -13.73 -2.29
CA HIS A 130 15.12 -14.75 -1.33
C HIS A 130 15.92 -14.18 -0.15
N ARG A 131 16.77 -13.17 -0.40
CA ARG A 131 17.53 -12.46 0.63
C ARG A 131 16.62 -11.63 1.53
N LEU A 132 15.75 -10.81 0.92
CA LEU A 132 14.78 -9.98 1.64
C LEU A 132 13.74 -10.82 2.36
N ARG A 133 13.39 -12.01 1.87
CA ARG A 133 12.48 -12.94 2.56
C ARG A 133 12.95 -13.25 3.99
N ARG A 134 14.25 -13.29 4.24
CA ARG A 134 14.79 -13.56 5.60
C ARG A 134 14.65 -12.33 6.51
N GLU A 135 14.93 -11.14 5.99
CA GLU A 135 14.69 -9.85 6.67
C GLU A 135 13.21 -9.58 6.92
N LEU A 136 12.34 -10.07 6.02
CA LEU A 136 10.88 -9.97 6.10
C LEU A 136 10.28 -10.94 7.13
N LEU A 137 10.86 -12.14 7.29
CA LEU A 137 10.34 -13.19 8.18
C LEU A 137 10.99 -13.19 9.58
N TYR A 138 12.21 -12.66 9.73
CA TYR A 138 12.98 -12.72 10.98
C TYR A 138 13.75 -11.41 11.24
N PRO A 139 13.06 -10.32 11.63
CA PRO A 139 13.69 -8.99 11.82
C PRO A 139 14.61 -8.89 13.04
N GLU A 140 14.66 -9.90 13.92
CA GLU A 140 15.44 -9.88 15.17
C GLU A 140 16.83 -10.52 15.06
N ILE A 141 17.19 -11.12 13.92
CA ILE A 141 18.50 -11.75 13.74
C ILE A 141 19.44 -10.70 13.12
N PRO A 142 20.50 -10.24 13.84
CA PRO A 142 21.48 -9.33 13.26
C PRO A 142 22.19 -10.01 12.09
N LEU A 143 22.48 -9.23 11.05
CA LEU A 143 23.31 -9.67 9.93
C LEU A 143 24.78 -9.63 10.37
N ASP A 144 25.37 -10.81 10.61
CA ASP A 144 26.84 -11.01 10.67
C ASP A 144 27.46 -11.06 9.27
#